data_AF-A0A835LIJ0-F1
#
_entry.id   AF-A0A835LIJ0-F1
#
_cell.length_a   1.000
_cell.length_b   1.000
_cell.length_c   1.000
_cell.angle_alpha   90.00
_cell.angle_beta   90.00
_cell.angle_gamma   90.00
#
_symmetry.space_group_name_H-M   'P 1'
#
loop_
_entity.id
_entity.type
_entity.pdbx_description
1 polymer ?
#
loop_
_entity_poly.entity_id
_entity_poly.type
_entity_poly.pdbx_seq_one_letter_code
_entity_poly.pdbx_strand_id
1 'polypeptide(L)'
;MEFVCLGGFRNVRGVYDWNGLKLELDETQYDFSISYEIECESDDPKNVKMVLEKFLNENGVEYSYSEVSKFAVCRIGKLPE
;
A
#
# COMPACT_ATOMS: atom_id res chain seq x y z
N MET A 1 -5.58 2.17 33.29
CA MET A 1 -4.81 1.64 32.14
C MET A 1 -4.08 2.82 31.54
N GLU A 2 -2.77 2.71 31.37
CA GLU A 2 -1.92 3.77 30.81
C GLU A 2 -1.61 3.42 29.34
N PHE A 3 -1.59 4.42 28.47
CA PHE A 3 -1.26 4.23 27.05
C PHE A 3 0.27 4.12 26.89
N VAL A 4 0.72 3.23 26.00
CA VAL A 4 2.14 3.03 25.69
C VAL A 4 2.40 3.11 24.18
N CYS A 5 3.62 3.49 23.80
CA CYS A 5 4.07 3.46 22.41
C CYS A 5 4.41 2.03 21.98
N LEU A 6 4.00 1.65 20.77
CA LEU A 6 4.18 0.30 20.23
C LEU A 6 5.39 0.18 19.28
N GLY A 7 6.15 1.26 19.09
CA GLY A 7 7.16 1.37 18.03
C GLY A 7 6.57 1.87 16.71
N GLY A 8 7.28 1.66 15.59
CA GLY A 8 6.86 2.12 14.27
C GLY A 8 7.75 1.58 13.15
N PHE A 9 7.51 2.08 11.93
CA PHE A 9 8.22 1.70 10.70
C PHE A 9 8.32 2.92 9.79
N ARG A 10 9.20 2.86 8.79
CA ARG A 10 9.39 3.95 7.82
C ARG A 10 8.61 3.65 6.54
N ASN A 11 7.98 4.66 5.94
CA ASN A 11 7.36 4.56 4.62
C ASN A 11 7.84 5.73 3.73
N VAL A 12 8.28 5.42 2.51
CA VAL A 12 8.53 6.42 1.47
C VAL A 12 7.36 6.41 0.51
N ARG A 13 6.65 7.54 0.41
CA ARG A 13 5.48 7.68 -0.43
C ARG A 13 5.77 8.58 -1.63
N GLY A 14 5.70 8.02 -2.83
CA GLY A 14 5.59 8.78 -4.07
C GLY A 14 4.12 9.10 -4.35
N VAL A 15 3.80 10.37 -4.61
CA VAL A 15 2.43 10.81 -4.94
C VAL A 15 2.39 11.30 -6.37
N TYR A 16 1.47 10.76 -7.16
CA TYR A 16 1.37 11.02 -8.59
C TYR A 16 -0.06 11.39 -8.98
N ASP A 17 -0.21 12.50 -9.71
CA ASP A 17 -1.47 12.80 -10.38
C ASP A 17 -1.52 12.04 -11.71
N TRP A 18 -2.47 11.12 -11.84
CA TRP A 18 -2.61 10.24 -12.99
C TRP A 18 -4.09 10.06 -13.33
N ASN A 19 -4.48 10.40 -14.57
CA ASN A 19 -5.85 10.24 -15.07
C ASN A 19 -6.92 10.89 -14.16
N GLY A 20 -6.60 12.05 -13.55
CA GLY A 20 -7.47 12.74 -12.60
C GLY A 20 -7.54 12.12 -11.21
N LEU A 21 -6.78 11.05 -10.95
CA LEU A 21 -6.64 10.38 -9.65
C LEU A 21 -5.31 10.75 -9.00
N LYS A 22 -5.24 10.55 -7.68
CA LYS A 22 -4.00 10.68 -6.90
C LYS A 22 -3.54 9.29 -6.48
N LEU A 23 -2.50 8.78 -7.14
CA LEU A 23 -1.89 7.50 -6.81
C LEU A 23 -0.79 7.70 -5.77
N GLU A 24 -0.81 6.87 -4.74
CA GLU A 24 0.23 6.80 -3.72
C GLU A 24 1.00 5.48 -3.90
N LEU A 25 2.29 5.56 -4.21
CA LEU A 25 3.18 4.42 -4.31
C LEU A 25 4.09 4.39 -3.09
N ASP A 26 3.93 3.34 -2.28
CA ASP A 26 4.57 3.19 -0.99
C ASP A 26 5.70 2.16 -1.05
N GLU A 27 6.89 2.55 -0.58
CA GLU A 27 7.96 1.64 -0.16
C GLU A 27 8.01 1.65 1.38
N THR A 28 7.43 0.62 1.99
CA THR A 28 7.38 0.49 3.45
C THR A 28 8.54 -0.37 3.95
N GLN A 29 9.40 0.23 4.76
CA GLN A 29 10.59 -0.37 5.35
C GLN A 29 10.31 -0.76 6.81
N TYR A 30 10.15 -2.06 7.04
CA TYR A 30 10.10 -2.68 8.36
C TYR A 30 11.49 -3.20 8.74
N ASP A 31 11.70 -3.51 10.01
CA ASP A 31 12.98 -4.10 10.47
C ASP A 31 13.26 -5.49 9.85
N PHE A 32 12.20 -6.20 9.43
CA PHE A 32 12.28 -7.57 8.91
C PHE A 32 12.20 -7.66 7.38
N SER A 33 11.69 -6.65 6.68
CA SER A 33 11.53 -6.67 5.23
C SER A 33 11.11 -5.31 4.65
N ILE A 34 11.00 -5.24 3.32
CA ILE A 34 10.42 -4.10 2.58
C ILE A 34 9.19 -4.60 1.83
N SER A 35 8.07 -3.87 1.92
CA SER A 35 6.88 -4.09 1.08
C SER A 35 6.64 -2.92 0.14
N TYR A 36 5.98 -3.19 -0.97
CA TYR A 36 5.55 -2.19 -1.94
C TYR A 36 4.04 -2.26 -2.10
N GLU A 37 3.38 -1.11 -2.05
CA GLU A 37 1.93 -1.00 -2.19
C GLU A 37 1.58 0.19 -3.09
N ILE A 38 0.50 0.06 -3.86
CA ILE A 38 -0.10 1.18 -4.60
C ILE A 38 -1.51 1.40 -4.05
N GLU A 39 -1.77 2.63 -3.63
CA GLU A 39 -3.04 3.05 -3.04
C GLU A 39 -3.65 4.20 -3.85
N CYS A 40 -4.97 4.30 -3.83
CA CYS A 40 -5.69 5.43 -4.41
C CYS A 40 -6.97 5.67 -3.61
N GLU A 41 -7.06 6.83 -2.96
CA GLU A 41 -8.29 7.27 -2.31
C GLU A 41 -9.30 7.72 -3.37
N SER A 42 -10.56 7.28 -3.24
CA SER A 42 -11.62 7.58 -4.21
C SER A 42 -13.01 7.34 -3.61
N ASP A 43 -13.98 8.17 -4.02
CA ASP A 43 -15.40 7.98 -3.73
C ASP A 43 -16.04 6.84 -4.55
N ASP A 44 -15.38 6.41 -5.64
CA ASP A 44 -15.76 5.24 -6.45
C ASP A 44 -14.61 4.22 -6.51
N PRO A 45 -14.35 3.48 -5.40
CA PRO A 45 -13.22 2.58 -5.31
C PRO A 45 -13.33 1.37 -6.24
N LYS A 46 -14.55 0.95 -6.63
CA LYS A 46 -14.75 -0.20 -7.52
C LYS A 46 -14.27 0.10 -8.93
N ASN A 47 -14.66 1.24 -9.50
CA ASN A 47 -14.18 1.65 -10.81
C ASN A 47 -12.69 1.99 -10.79
N VAL A 48 -12.23 2.72 -9.77
CA VAL A 48 -10.80 3.08 -9.68
C VAL A 48 -9.91 1.84 -9.59
N LYS A 49 -10.31 0.84 -8.81
CA LYS A 49 -9.63 -0.46 -8.76
C LYS A 49 -9.53 -1.10 -10.15
N MET A 50 -10.62 -1.20 -10.90
CA MET A 50 -10.61 -1.78 -12.26
C MET A 50 -9.68 -1.01 -13.21
N VAL A 51 -9.68 0.32 -13.14
CA VAL A 51 -8.82 1.18 -13.96
C VAL A 51 -7.34 0.96 -13.61
N LEU A 52 -7.03 0.83 -12.31
CA LEU A 52 -5.68 0.59 -11.84
C LEU A 52 -5.17 -0.80 -12.20
N GLU A 53 -5.98 -1.84 -12.02
CA GLU A 53 -5.67 -3.22 -12.44
C GLU A 53 -5.36 -3.28 -13.94
N LYS A 54 -6.18 -2.62 -14.76
CA LYS A 54 -5.93 -2.53 -16.21
C LYS A 54 -4.59 -1.86 -16.49
N PHE A 55 -4.30 -0.74 -15.85
CA PHE A 55 -3.04 -0.02 -16.02
C PHE A 55 -1.82 -0.87 -15.63
N LEU A 56 -1.86 -1.57 -14.49
CA LEU A 56 -0.78 -2.44 -14.05
C LEU A 56 -0.56 -3.61 -15.02
N ASN A 57 -1.64 -4.26 -15.46
CA ASN A 57 -1.60 -5.36 -16.42
C ASN A 57 -1.02 -4.92 -17.78
N GLU A 58 -1.44 -3.76 -18.30
CA GLU A 58 -0.93 -3.21 -19.57
C GLU A 58 0.57 -2.88 -19.52
N ASN A 59 1.11 -2.59 -18.33
CA ASN A 59 2.53 -2.31 -18.11
C ASN A 59 3.32 -3.53 -17.62
N GLY A 60 2.70 -4.71 -17.50
CA GLY A 60 3.36 -5.94 -17.05
C GLY A 60 3.85 -5.86 -15.59
N VAL A 61 3.16 -5.10 -14.74
CA VAL A 61 3.48 -5.00 -13.31
C VAL A 61 2.69 -6.05 -12.55
N GLU A 62 3.40 -6.96 -11.89
CA GLU A 62 2.79 -7.96 -11.01
C GLU A 62 2.23 -7.31 -9.75
N TYR A 63 1.04 -7.74 -9.33
CA TYR A 63 0.39 -7.26 -8.12
C TYR A 63 -0.50 -8.35 -7.51
N SER A 64 -0.85 -8.15 -6.24
CA SER A 64 -1.89 -8.87 -5.53
C SER A 64 -2.73 -7.87 -4.73
N TYR A 65 -3.86 -8.32 -4.18
CA TYR A 65 -4.64 -7.47 -3.28
C TYR A 65 -4.02 -7.47 -1.88
N SER A 66 -3.85 -6.29 -1.31
CA SER A 66 -3.44 -6.16 0.09
C SER A 66 -4.59 -6.60 1.01
N GLU A 67 -4.41 -7.74 1.67
CA GLU A 67 -5.39 -8.29 2.62
C GLU A 67 -5.19 -7.77 4.05
N VAL A 68 -4.04 -7.15 4.34
CA VAL A 68 -3.67 -6.63 5.67
C VAL A 68 -3.06 -5.24 5.56
N SER A 69 -3.28 -4.40 6.57
CA SER A 69 -2.70 -3.06 6.61
C SER A 69 -1.22 -3.09 7.03
N LYS A 70 -0.47 -2.03 6.66
CA LYS A 70 0.93 -1.84 7.08
C LYS A 70 1.14 -1.96 8.60
N PHE A 71 0.19 -1.43 9.38
CA PHE A 71 0.25 -1.57 10.85
C PHE A 71 0.08 -3.03 11.29
N ALA A 72 -0.85 -3.77 10.67
CA ALA A 72 -1.01 -5.20 10.96
C ALA A 72 0.26 -5.98 10.58
N VAL A 73 0.87 -5.71 9.42
CA VAL A 73 2.15 -6.31 9.00
C VAL A 73 3.26 -6.02 10.01
N CYS A 74 3.40 -4.75 10.43
CA CYS A 74 4.34 -4.35 11.48
C CYS A 74 4.13 -5.11 12.80
N ARG A 75 2.86 -5.32 13.19
CA ARG A 75 2.51 -6.04 14.43
C ARG A 75 2.72 -7.55 14.35
N ILE A 76 2.54 -8.14 13.17
CA ILE A 76 2.78 -9.58 12.92
C ILE A 76 4.27 -9.88 12.85
N GLY A 77 5.10 -8.95 12.35
CA GLY A 77 6.55 -9.10 12.31
C GLY A 77 7.07 -9.94 11.14
N LYS A 78 6.26 -10.16 10.11
CA LYS A 78 6.62 -10.81 8.85
C LYS A 78 5.71 -10.34 7.72
N LEU A 79 6.15 -10.49 6.47
CA LEU A 79 5.29 -10.24 5.31
C LEU A 79 4.13 -11.26 5.27
N PRO A 80 2.94 -10.85 4.79
CA PRO A 80 1.86 -11.79 4.49
C PRO A 80 2.29 -12.76 3.37
N GLU A 81 1.75 -13.98 3.42
CA GLU A 81 1.98 -15.02 2.41
C GLU A 81 1.29 -14.71 1.08
#